data_AF-A0A925HYN4-F1
#
_entry.id   AF-A0A925HYN4-F1
#
_cell.length_a   1.000
_cell.length_b   1.000
_cell.length_c   1.000
_cell.angle_alpha   90.00
_cell.angle_beta   90.00
_cell.angle_gamma   90.00
#
_symmetry.space_group_name_H-M   'P 1'
#
loop_
_entity.id
_entity.type
_entity.pdbx_description
1 polymer ?
#
loop_
_entity_poly.entity_id
_entity_poly.type
_entity_poly.pdbx_seq_one_letter_code
_entity_poly.pdbx_strand_id
1 'polypeptide(L)' 'MIANAIEYERAQEELQYLEAWLLRLQVESPLPKKGLTRAGVRKMIARIYDEIAVFEGNQPYPTGKQ' A
#
# COMPACT_ATOMS: atom_id res chain seq x y z
N MET A 1 -8.04 -8.15 -0.85
CA MET A 1 -7.81 -8.66 -2.21
C MET A 1 -8.46 -7.69 -3.15
N ILE A 2 -7.69 -7.10 -4.05
CA ILE A 2 -8.17 -6.12 -5.03
C ILE A 2 -8.83 -6.88 -6.18
N ALA A 3 -10.12 -6.63 -6.42
CA ALA A 3 -10.93 -7.31 -7.43
C ALA A 3 -11.40 -6.38 -8.55
N ASN A 4 -11.33 -5.06 -8.36
CA ASN A 4 -11.78 -4.07 -9.34
C ASN A 4 -10.97 -2.77 -9.26
N ALA A 5 -11.17 -1.88 -10.23
CA ALA A 5 -10.46 -0.61 -10.33
C ALA A 5 -10.68 0.31 -9.12
N ILE A 6 -11.89 0.31 -8.52
CA ILE A 6 -12.18 1.14 -7.34
C ILE A 6 -11.38 0.66 -6.12
N GLU A 7 -11.30 -0.65 -5.93
CA GLU A 7 -10.48 -1.24 -4.87
C GLU A 7 -8.98 -1.02 -5.11
N TYR A 8 -8.56 -1.00 -6.37
CA TYR A 8 -7.19 -0.70 -6.75
C TYR A 8 -6.82 0.75 -6.42
N GLU A 9 -7.66 1.71 -6.79
CA GLU A 9 -7.48 3.13 -6.44
C GLU A 9 -7.41 3.32 -4.91
N ARG A 10 -8.33 2.71 -4.17
CA ARG A 10 -8.32 2.75 -2.69
C ARG A 10 -7.05 2.14 -2.09
N ALA A 11 -6.56 1.03 -2.66
CA ALA A 11 -5.33 0.41 -2.21
C ALA A 11 -4.11 1.31 -2.46
N GLN A 12 -4.08 2.04 -3.57
CA GLN A 12 -3.04 3.05 -3.83
C GLN A 12 -3.11 4.23 -2.85
N GLU A 13 -4.31 4.73 -2.56
CA GLU A 13 -4.50 5.80 -1.55
C GLU A 13 -4.05 5.34 -0.16
N GLU A 14 -4.40 4.12 0.24
CA GLU A 14 -3.99 3.53 1.52
C GLU A 14 -2.47 3.35 1.58
N LEU A 15 -1.85 2.90 0.48
CA LEU A 15 -0.40 2.77 0.37
C LEU A 15 0.31 4.12 0.59
N GLN A 16 -0.13 5.17 -0.12
CA GLN A 16 0.44 6.50 0.03
C GLN A 16 0.29 7.04 1.46
N TYR A 17 -0.85 6.82 2.08
CA TYR A 17 -1.09 7.21 3.47
C TYR A 17 -0.12 6.52 4.44
N LEU A 18 0.06 5.21 4.30
CA LEU A 18 0.93 4.41 5.16
C LEU A 18 2.42 4.77 4.97
N GLU A 19 2.85 5.04 3.74
CA GLU A 19 4.20 5.52 3.43
C GLU A 19 4.47 6.89 4.04
N ALA A 20 3.54 7.84 3.88
CA ALA A 20 3.64 9.16 4.49
C ALA A 20 3.67 9.08 6.02
N TRP A 21 2.86 8.19 6.61
CA TRP A 21 2.88 7.95 8.05
C TRP A 21 4.23 7.37 8.51
N LEU A 22 4.80 6.42 7.77
CA LEU A 22 6.11 5.84 8.07
C LEU A 22 7.22 6.90 7.99
N LEU A 23 7.14 7.82 7.03
CA LEU A 23 8.08 8.95 6.91
C LEU A 23 7.99 9.86 8.15
N ARG A 24 6.78 10.22 8.57
CA ARG A 24 6.57 11.04 9.78
C ARG A 24 7.11 10.36 11.04
N LEU A 25 6.90 9.04 11.16
CA LEU A 25 7.44 8.24 12.25
C LEU A 25 8.97 8.11 12.28
N GLN A 26 9.66 8.34 11.17
CA GLN A 26 11.13 8.41 11.17
C GLN A 26 11.61 9.73 11.76
N VAL A 27 10.84 10.80 11.58
CA VAL A 27 11.17 12.16 12.04
C VAL A 27 10.77 12.36 13.51
N GLU A 28 9.60 11.87 13.91
CA GLU A 28 9.07 12.04 15.28
C GLU A 28 9.53 10.90 16.20
N SER A 29 10.42 11.21 17.14
CA SER A 29 10.83 10.30 18.21
C SER A 29 10.53 10.91 19.59
N PRO A 30 9.89 10.19 20.53
CA PRO A 30 9.54 8.76 20.50
C PRO A 30 8.09 8.47 20.09
N LEU A 31 7.87 7.28 19.50
CA LEU A 31 6.57 6.80 19.04
C LEU A 31 5.56 6.57 20.17
N PRO A 32 4.25 6.80 19.93
CA PRO A 32 3.21 6.47 20.89
C PRO A 32 3.18 4.95 21.17
N LYS A 33 3.18 4.59 22.46
CA LYS A 33 3.39 3.23 22.99
C LYS A 33 2.26 2.22 22.70
N LYS A 34 1.21 2.55 21.94
CA LYS A 34 0.09 1.61 21.73
C LYS A 34 -0.68 1.89 20.43
N GLY A 35 -0.89 0.84 19.62
CA GLY A 35 -1.80 0.83 18.47
C GLY A 35 -1.14 0.56 17.13
N LEU A 36 -0.09 1.30 16.77
CA LEU A 36 0.53 1.22 15.44
C LEU A 36 2.06 1.32 15.54
N THR A 37 2.76 0.26 15.15
CA THR A 37 4.22 0.19 15.20
C THR A 37 4.80 0.36 13.80
N ARG A 38 6.05 0.86 13.70
CA ARG A 38 6.80 0.90 12.43
C ARG A 38 6.82 -0.47 11.73
N ALA A 39 6.96 -1.55 12.50
CA ALA A 39 6.94 -2.90 11.97
C ALA A 39 5.55 -3.31 11.46
N GLY A 40 4.48 -2.92 12.14
CA GLY A 40 3.10 -3.15 11.72
C GLY A 40 2.79 -2.45 10.40
N VAL A 41 3.15 -1.18 10.26
CA VAL A 41 2.90 -0.43 9.02
C VAL A 41 3.72 -0.96 7.85
N ARG A 42 4.98 -1.33 8.06
CA ARG A 42 5.76 -2.00 7.00
C ARG A 42 5.10 -3.30 6.52
N LYS A 43 4.49 -4.07 7.43
CA LYS A 43 3.74 -5.30 7.06
C LYS A 43 2.48 -4.98 6.26
N MET A 44 1.76 -3.92 6.63
CA MET A 44 0.57 -3.48 5.89
C MET A 44 0.93 -3.01 4.48
N ILE A 45 1.99 -2.21 4.34
CA ILE A 45 2.54 -1.76 3.05
C ILE A 45 2.90 -2.96 2.17
N ALA A 46 3.67 -3.93 2.70
CA ALA A 46 4.07 -5.12 1.95
C ALA A 46 2.85 -5.91 1.44
N ARG A 47 1.83 -6.09 2.30
CA ARG A 47 0.59 -6.75 1.91
C ARG A 47 -0.13 -6.01 0.77
N ILE A 48 -0.21 -4.68 0.84
CA ILE A 48 -0.88 -3.88 -0.20
C ILE A 48 -0.12 -3.98 -1.53
N TYR A 49 1.21 -3.94 -1.50
CA TYR A 49 2.02 -4.20 -2.71
C TYR A 49 1.75 -5.58 -3.31
N ASP A 50 1.66 -6.63 -2.49
CA ASP A 50 1.34 -7.97 -2.98
C ASP A 50 -0.06 -8.01 -3.63
N GLU A 51 -1.06 -7.38 -3.01
CA GLU A 51 -2.42 -7.31 -3.56
C GLU A 51 -2.49 -6.53 -4.88
N ILE A 52 -1.75 -5.43 -5.00
CA ILE A 52 -1.60 -4.63 -6.23
C ILE A 52 -0.95 -5.45 -7.33
N ALA A 53 0.18 -6.11 -7.04
CA ALA A 53 0.91 -6.92 -8.01
C ALA A 53 0.07 -8.09 -8.55
N VAL A 54 -0.73 -8.73 -7.68
CA VAL A 54 -1.67 -9.79 -8.10
C VAL A 54 -2.76 -9.24 -9.02
N PHE A 55 -3.30 -8.05 -8.72
CA PHE A 55 -4.32 -7.44 -9.57
C PHE A 55 -3.77 -7.03 -10.94
N GLU A 56 -2.60 -6.38 -10.97
CA GLU A 56 -1.92 -5.96 -12.20
C GLU A 56 -1.49 -7.15 -13.07
N GLY A 57 -0.97 -8.22 -12.46
CA GLY A 57 -0.60 -9.45 -13.17
C GLY A 57 -1.79 -10.22 -13.74
N ASN A 58 -3.00 -9.98 -13.23
CA ASN A 58 -4.25 -10.56 -13.73
C ASN A 58 -5.00 -9.64 -14.70
N GLN A 59 -4.56 -8.40 -14.90
CA GLN A 59 -5.11 -7.54 -15.95
C GLN A 59 -4.62 -8.06 -17.31
N PRO A 60 -5.51 -8.33 -18.27
CA PRO A 60 -5.07 -8.60 -19.63
C PRO A 60 -4.31 -7.37 -20.11
N TYR A 61 -3.04 -7.54 -20.52
CA TYR A 61 -2.23 -6.47 -21.11
C TYR A 61 -3.10 -5.67 -22.09
N PRO A 62 -3.20 -4.34 -21.97
CA PRO A 62 -3.80 -3.56 -23.03
C PRO A 62 -2.89 -3.74 -24.25
N THR A 63 -3.33 -4.54 -25.22
CA THR A 63 -2.74 -4.58 -26.55
C THR A 63 -3.06 -3.26 -27.25
N GLY A 64 -2.45 -2.17 -26.77
CA GLY A 64 -2.34 -0.90 -27.47
C GLY A 64 -1.15 -1.02 -28.42
N LYS A 65 -1.45 -0.95 -29.71
CA LYS A 65 -0.51 -1.11 -30.81
C LYS A 65 0.66 -0.11 -30.72
N GLN A 66 1.82 -0.59 -31.18
CA GLN A 66 3.07 0.13 -31.47
C GLN A 66 2.85 1.42 -32.25
#